data_AF-A0A132H402-F1
#
_entry.id   AF-A0A132H402-F1
#
_cell.length_a   1.000
_cell.length_b   1.000
_cell.length_c   1.000
_cell.angle_alpha   90.00
_cell.angle_beta   90.00
_cell.angle_gamma   90.00
#
_symmetry.space_group_name_H-M   'P 1'
#
loop_
_entity.id
_entity.type
_entity.pdbx_description
1 polymer ?
#
loop_
_entity_poly.entity_id
_entity_poly.type
_entity_poly.pdbx_seq_one_letter_code
_entity_poly.pdbx_strand_id
1 'polypeptide(L)'
;MNDYYGSVPLEEYEQILSNREYWDNISGEWEMCSKMEDKLVRLGTFVQRGGDLNRVIALYAGGREYTYRVTIQHCIERYLEALTNKRVDNLKLRLFKLEKEEAVKLLSEMLKVSIGVDFRYDKYTSRQVSFGVLDTRWLDAEGILTAIEQEHRQAHHDESVEEVRKRAHTWIGDSWW
;
A
#
# COMPACT_ATOMS: atom_id res chain seq x y z
N MET A 1 3.01 26.28 -14.32
CA MET A 1 3.61 25.12 -13.64
C MET A 1 3.02 23.89 -14.30
N ASN A 2 3.83 23.04 -14.94
CA ASN A 2 3.37 21.72 -15.39
C ASN A 2 4.04 20.71 -14.46
N ASP A 3 3.28 20.24 -13.47
CA ASP A 3 3.67 19.12 -12.63
C ASP A 3 3.60 17.85 -13.48
N TYR A 4 4.72 17.15 -13.65
CA TYR A 4 4.74 15.85 -14.36
C TYR A 4 3.88 14.78 -13.64
N TYR A 5 3.53 15.04 -12.38
CA TYR A 5 2.64 14.23 -11.54
C TYR A 5 1.24 14.84 -11.33
N GLY A 6 1.01 16.07 -11.82
CA GLY A 6 -0.28 16.77 -11.69
C GLY A 6 -1.20 16.63 -12.91
N SER A 7 -0.74 16.03 -14.01
CA SER A 7 -1.50 15.96 -15.27
C SER A 7 -2.18 14.62 -15.55
N VAL A 8 -1.77 13.54 -14.87
CA VAL A 8 -2.36 12.20 -15.08
C VAL A 8 -3.65 12.09 -14.25
N PRO A 9 -4.83 11.84 -14.83
CA PRO A 9 -6.07 11.65 -14.07
C PRO A 9 -5.98 10.48 -13.08
N LEU A 10 -6.78 10.51 -12.00
CA LEU A 10 -6.78 9.41 -11.01
C LEU A 10 -7.18 8.09 -11.65
N GLU A 11 -8.08 8.13 -12.64
CA GLU A 11 -8.55 6.95 -13.39
C GLU A 11 -7.41 6.27 -14.15
N GLU A 12 -6.47 7.05 -14.68
CA GLU A 12 -5.29 6.52 -15.37
C GLU A 12 -4.31 5.89 -14.36
N TYR A 13 -4.17 6.48 -13.16
CA TYR A 13 -3.47 5.82 -12.05
C TYR A 13 -4.13 4.50 -11.65
N GLU A 14 -5.46 4.44 -11.53
CA GLU A 14 -6.18 3.21 -11.19
C GLU A 14 -5.86 2.10 -12.19
N GLN A 15 -5.87 2.40 -13.49
CA GLN A 15 -5.52 1.44 -14.53
C GLN A 15 -4.07 0.96 -14.41
N ILE A 16 -3.11 1.88 -14.27
CA ILE A 16 -1.69 1.55 -14.13
C ILE A 16 -1.45 0.68 -12.88
N LEU A 17 -2.02 1.09 -11.75
CA LEU A 17 -1.80 0.43 -10.47
C LEU A 17 -2.58 -0.88 -10.37
N SER A 18 -3.60 -1.12 -11.19
CA SER A 18 -4.31 -2.40 -11.23
C SER A 18 -3.54 -3.53 -11.94
N ASN A 19 -2.29 -3.30 -12.36
CA ASN A 19 -1.47 -4.30 -13.05
C ASN A 19 -0.76 -5.27 -12.09
N ARG A 20 -0.37 -6.44 -12.61
CA ARG A 20 0.38 -7.49 -11.87
C ARG A 20 1.67 -6.98 -11.26
N GLU A 21 2.34 -6.04 -11.92
CA GLU A 21 3.50 -5.33 -11.39
C GLU A 21 3.32 -4.84 -9.93
N TYR A 22 2.11 -4.48 -9.49
CA TYR A 22 1.84 -3.92 -8.16
C TYR A 22 1.23 -4.90 -7.15
N TRP A 23 0.72 -6.05 -7.60
CA TRP A 23 -0.06 -6.95 -6.75
C TRP A 23 0.21 -8.43 -7.01
N ASP A 24 1.26 -8.73 -7.78
CA ASP A 24 1.72 -10.08 -8.08
C ASP A 24 3.21 -10.27 -7.82
N ASN A 25 3.60 -10.45 -6.55
CA ASN A 25 5.02 -10.59 -6.18
C ASN A 25 5.71 -11.88 -6.68
N ILE A 26 4.95 -12.83 -7.24
CA ILE A 26 5.49 -14.05 -7.88
C ILE A 26 5.58 -13.90 -9.39
N SER A 27 4.99 -12.85 -9.98
CA SER A 27 5.14 -12.54 -11.40
C SER A 27 6.54 -12.01 -11.71
N GLY A 28 7.02 -12.25 -12.93
CA GLY A 28 8.23 -11.61 -13.43
C GLY A 28 8.09 -10.08 -13.55
N GLU A 29 6.86 -9.56 -13.69
CA GLU A 29 6.57 -8.13 -13.80
C GLU A 29 6.91 -7.37 -12.51
N TRP A 30 6.77 -8.00 -11.34
CA TRP A 30 7.05 -7.39 -10.04
C TRP A 30 8.48 -6.87 -9.90
N GLU A 31 9.48 -7.55 -10.44
CA GLU A 31 10.88 -7.09 -10.34
C GLU A 31 11.38 -6.41 -11.62
N MET A 32 10.80 -6.76 -12.79
CA MET A 32 11.29 -6.31 -14.09
C MET A 32 10.75 -4.93 -14.51
N CYS A 33 9.52 -4.58 -14.15
CA CYS A 33 8.85 -3.39 -14.69
C CYS A 33 9.22 -2.09 -13.95
N SER A 34 9.52 -2.17 -12.67
CA SER A 34 9.96 -1.01 -11.85
C SER A 34 10.66 -1.45 -10.57
N LYS A 35 11.43 -0.54 -9.97
CA LYS A 35 12.01 -0.80 -8.65
C LYS A 35 10.94 -0.64 -7.56
N MET A 36 11.16 -1.27 -6.41
CA MET A 36 10.28 -1.13 -5.24
C MET A 36 9.99 0.34 -4.89
N GLU A 37 11.03 1.17 -4.89
CA GLU A 37 10.91 2.61 -4.62
C GLU A 37 9.97 3.31 -5.61
N ASP A 38 10.10 3.03 -6.91
CA ASP A 38 9.23 3.61 -7.94
C ASP A 38 7.76 3.20 -7.75
N LYS A 39 7.51 1.94 -7.35
CA LYS A 39 6.16 1.47 -7.02
C LYS A 39 5.58 2.22 -5.83
N LEU A 40 6.34 2.34 -4.75
CA LEU A 40 5.93 3.06 -3.54
C LEU A 40 5.65 4.54 -3.85
N VAL A 41 6.49 5.19 -4.65
CA VAL A 41 6.26 6.58 -5.09
C VAL A 41 4.95 6.71 -5.87
N ARG A 42 4.67 5.81 -6.82
CA ARG A 42 3.42 5.85 -7.61
C ARG A 42 2.19 5.57 -6.74
N LEU A 43 2.25 4.55 -5.89
CA LEU A 43 1.18 4.20 -4.95
C LEU A 43 0.91 5.36 -4.00
N GLY A 44 1.95 5.94 -3.39
CA GLY A 44 1.76 7.03 -2.45
C GLY A 44 1.34 8.35 -3.11
N THR A 45 1.79 8.62 -4.34
CA THR A 45 1.26 9.76 -5.12
C THR A 45 -0.24 9.59 -5.39
N PHE A 46 -0.67 8.38 -5.78
CA PHE A 46 -2.09 8.08 -5.98
C PHE A 46 -2.90 8.32 -4.70
N VAL A 47 -2.43 7.82 -3.55
CA VAL A 47 -3.11 8.02 -2.26
C VAL A 47 -3.14 9.48 -1.83
N GLN A 48 -2.03 10.23 -1.97
CA GLN A 48 -1.99 11.67 -1.64
C GLN A 48 -2.97 12.50 -2.48
N ARG A 49 -3.28 12.03 -3.70
CA ARG A 49 -4.26 12.66 -4.59
C ARG A 49 -5.70 12.23 -4.32
N GLY A 50 -5.96 11.44 -3.28
CA GLY A 50 -7.29 10.97 -2.90
C GLY A 50 -7.70 9.66 -3.56
N GLY A 51 -6.77 8.92 -4.16
CA GLY A 51 -7.00 7.60 -4.71
C GLY A 51 -7.30 6.54 -3.63
N ASP A 52 -8.14 5.57 -3.97
CA ASP A 52 -8.52 4.46 -3.09
C ASP A 52 -7.79 3.16 -3.47
N LEU A 53 -6.85 2.72 -2.62
CA LEU A 53 -6.13 1.46 -2.84
C LEU A 53 -7.04 0.24 -2.79
N ASN A 54 -8.12 0.25 -1.99
CA ASN A 54 -9.06 -0.88 -1.94
C ASN A 54 -9.72 -1.09 -3.30
N ARG A 55 -10.10 0.00 -3.97
CA ARG A 55 -10.66 -0.04 -5.33
C ARG A 55 -9.66 -0.59 -6.34
N VAL A 56 -8.40 -0.14 -6.32
CA VAL A 56 -7.36 -0.64 -7.22
C VAL A 56 -7.10 -2.13 -7.02
N ILE A 57 -6.97 -2.56 -5.75
CA ILE A 57 -6.77 -3.96 -5.40
C ILE A 57 -7.98 -4.81 -5.85
N ALA A 58 -9.20 -4.30 -5.68
CA ALA A 58 -10.41 -4.98 -6.13
C ALA A 58 -10.46 -5.11 -7.66
N LEU A 59 -10.05 -4.07 -8.41
CA LEU A 59 -9.94 -4.11 -9.87
C LEU A 59 -8.92 -5.16 -10.33
N TYR A 60 -7.74 -5.20 -9.69
CA TYR A 60 -6.72 -6.21 -9.97
C TYR A 60 -7.20 -7.62 -9.66
N ALA A 61 -7.80 -7.82 -8.48
CA ALA A 61 -8.32 -9.13 -8.07
C ALA A 61 -9.42 -9.62 -9.02
N GLY A 62 -10.20 -8.71 -9.62
CA GLY A 62 -11.12 -9.00 -10.73
C GLY A 62 -12.14 -10.11 -10.43
N GLY A 63 -12.50 -10.30 -9.15
CA GLY A 63 -13.36 -11.39 -8.69
C GLY A 63 -12.75 -12.80 -8.77
N ARG A 64 -11.43 -12.92 -8.99
CA ARG A 64 -10.72 -14.20 -9.18
C ARG A 64 -10.22 -14.84 -7.88
N GLU A 65 -9.87 -16.12 -8.02
CA GLU A 65 -9.54 -17.12 -7.00
C GLU A 65 -8.64 -16.70 -5.82
N TYR A 66 -8.80 -17.47 -4.75
CA TYR A 66 -7.94 -17.59 -3.56
C TYR A 66 -6.45 -17.22 -3.74
N THR A 67 -5.80 -17.71 -4.81
CA THR A 67 -4.37 -17.49 -5.08
C THR A 67 -4.01 -16.00 -5.16
N TYR A 68 -4.89 -15.16 -5.71
CA TYR A 68 -4.64 -13.71 -5.80
C TYR A 68 -4.66 -13.04 -4.42
N ARG A 69 -5.46 -13.53 -3.48
CA ARG A 69 -5.59 -12.94 -2.13
C ARG A 69 -4.31 -13.09 -1.33
N VAL A 70 -3.71 -14.28 -1.37
CA VAL A 70 -2.42 -14.57 -0.73
C VAL A 70 -1.31 -13.72 -1.35
N THR A 71 -1.31 -13.59 -2.68
CA THR A 71 -0.32 -12.77 -3.38
C THR A 71 -0.45 -11.29 -3.03
N ILE A 72 -1.67 -10.74 -3.00
CA ILE A 72 -1.94 -9.36 -2.59
C ILE A 72 -1.48 -9.12 -1.15
N GLN A 73 -1.79 -10.05 -0.23
CA GLN A 73 -1.34 -9.98 1.16
C GLN A 73 0.19 -9.86 1.23
N HIS A 74 0.91 -10.76 0.56
CA HIS A 74 2.37 -10.71 0.53
C HIS A 74 2.90 -9.43 -0.14
N CYS A 75 2.25 -8.90 -1.17
CA CYS A 75 2.62 -7.61 -1.77
C CYS A 75 2.53 -6.47 -0.75
N ILE A 76 1.41 -6.39 -0.02
CA ILE A 76 1.20 -5.38 1.03
C ILE A 76 2.26 -5.52 2.13
N GLU A 77 2.52 -6.73 2.60
CA GLU A 77 3.58 -7.00 3.58
C GLU A 77 4.95 -6.51 3.08
N ARG A 78 5.31 -6.79 1.82
CA ARG A 78 6.59 -6.33 1.24
C ARG A 78 6.66 -4.81 1.09
N TYR A 79 5.54 -4.15 0.79
CA TYR A 79 5.50 -2.69 0.75
C TYR A 79 5.69 -2.08 2.13
N LEU A 80 5.00 -2.61 3.13
CA LEU A 80 5.13 -2.17 4.52
C LEU A 80 6.58 -2.38 5.02
N GLU A 81 7.18 -3.54 4.75
CA GLU A 81 8.58 -3.83 5.09
C GLU A 81 9.56 -2.85 4.44
N ALA A 82 9.31 -2.47 3.18
CA ALA A 82 10.13 -1.51 2.46
C ALA A 82 10.00 -0.11 3.06
N LEU A 83 8.80 0.30 3.47
CA LEU A 83 8.54 1.59 4.12
C LEU A 83 9.20 1.68 5.51
N THR A 84 9.19 0.60 6.29
CA THR A 84 9.74 0.58 7.65
C THR A 84 11.22 0.17 7.72
N ASN A 85 11.89 0.06 6.57
CA ASN A 85 13.32 -0.28 6.45
C ASN A 85 13.70 -1.54 7.26
N LYS A 86 12.91 -2.62 7.13
CA LYS A 86 13.13 -3.95 7.72
C LYS A 86 13.11 -4.07 9.25
N ARG A 87 12.83 -3.01 10.01
CA ARG A 87 12.61 -3.11 11.48
C ARG A 87 11.18 -3.56 11.78
N VAL A 88 10.89 -4.85 11.57
CA VAL A 88 9.48 -5.29 11.48
C VAL A 88 9.14 -6.51 12.33
N ASP A 89 10.02 -7.12 13.12
CA ASP A 89 9.64 -8.39 13.78
C ASP A 89 8.40 -8.24 14.68
N ASN A 90 8.30 -7.14 15.43
CA ASN A 90 7.10 -6.83 16.22
C ASN A 90 5.91 -6.33 15.36
N LEU A 91 6.19 -5.53 14.33
CA LEU A 91 5.16 -5.05 13.40
C LEU A 91 4.54 -6.22 12.62
N LYS A 92 5.33 -7.17 12.11
CA LYS A 92 4.87 -8.37 11.39
C LYS A 92 3.88 -9.16 12.22
N LEU A 93 4.20 -9.44 13.48
CA LEU A 93 3.30 -10.15 14.39
C LEU A 93 1.96 -9.44 14.61
N ARG A 94 1.94 -8.12 14.50
CA ARG A 94 0.72 -7.30 14.59
C ARG A 94 0.00 -7.20 13.25
N LEU A 95 0.74 -7.06 12.15
CA LEU A 95 0.22 -7.07 10.77
C LEU A 95 -0.57 -8.33 10.47
N PHE A 96 -0.11 -9.49 10.94
CA PHE A 96 -0.83 -10.75 10.74
C PHE A 96 -2.22 -10.74 11.38
N LYS A 97 -2.47 -9.92 12.41
CA LYS A 97 -3.77 -9.84 13.08
C LYS A 97 -4.75 -8.88 12.40
N LEU A 98 -4.30 -8.10 11.41
CA LEU A 98 -5.13 -7.14 10.72
C LEU A 98 -6.04 -7.83 9.72
N GLU A 99 -7.28 -7.36 9.65
CA GLU A 99 -8.15 -7.58 8.52
C GLU A 99 -7.56 -6.93 7.26
N LYS A 100 -8.03 -7.39 6.12
CA LYS A 100 -7.59 -6.90 4.82
C LYS A 100 -7.75 -5.38 4.70
N GLU A 101 -8.94 -4.86 5.01
CA GLU A 101 -9.25 -3.43 4.95
C GLU A 101 -8.33 -2.62 5.86
N GLU A 102 -7.98 -3.15 7.03
CA GLU A 102 -7.07 -2.54 7.98
C GLU A 102 -5.62 -2.53 7.48
N ALA A 103 -5.16 -3.61 6.86
CA ALA A 103 -3.83 -3.67 6.27
C ALA A 103 -3.69 -2.73 5.07
N VAL A 104 -4.72 -2.62 4.22
CA VAL A 104 -4.75 -1.65 3.11
C VAL A 104 -4.83 -0.23 3.66
N LYS A 105 -5.59 0.01 4.73
CA LYS A 105 -5.63 1.30 5.42
C LYS A 105 -4.26 1.68 5.98
N LEU A 106 -3.58 0.75 6.66
CA LEU A 106 -2.24 0.96 7.17
C LEU A 106 -1.27 1.34 6.05
N LEU A 107 -1.24 0.56 4.97
CA LEU A 107 -0.40 0.87 3.81
C LEU A 107 -0.72 2.26 3.25
N SER A 108 -2.00 2.60 3.12
CA SER A 108 -2.44 3.91 2.63
C SER A 108 -1.96 5.05 3.52
N GLU A 109 -2.15 4.96 4.84
CA GLU A 109 -1.72 5.99 5.79
C GLU A 109 -0.21 6.15 5.82
N MET A 110 0.53 5.03 5.78
CA MET A 110 1.99 5.07 5.70
C MET A 110 2.46 5.70 4.39
N LEU A 111 1.85 5.37 3.26
CA LEU A 111 2.16 5.96 1.97
C LEU A 111 1.87 7.47 1.91
N LYS A 112 0.77 7.94 2.50
CA LYS A 112 0.43 9.37 2.55
C LYS A 112 1.54 10.21 3.15
N VAL A 113 2.16 9.72 4.21
CA VAL A 113 3.22 10.43 4.93
C VAL A 113 4.62 10.16 4.36
N SER A 114 4.79 9.08 3.60
CA SER A 114 6.09 8.64 3.09
C SER A 114 6.46 9.25 1.74
N ILE A 115 5.58 10.04 1.09
CA ILE A 115 5.91 10.69 -0.19
C ILE A 115 6.18 12.18 0.03
N GLY A 116 7.42 12.57 -0.21
CA GLY A 116 7.85 13.96 -0.30
C GLY A 116 7.85 14.48 -1.74
N VAL A 117 8.07 15.78 -1.90
CA VAL A 117 8.27 16.42 -3.19
C VAL A 117 9.72 16.86 -3.30
N ASP A 118 10.39 16.43 -4.37
CA ASP A 118 11.71 16.93 -4.76
C ASP A 118 11.63 17.62 -6.11
N PHE A 119 12.66 18.40 -6.46
CA PHE A 119 12.71 19.19 -7.66
C PHE A 119 13.95 18.89 -8.49
N ARG A 120 13.74 18.60 -9.78
CA ARG A 120 14.81 18.45 -10.76
C ARG A 120 14.72 19.54 -11.79
N TYR A 121 15.88 20.04 -12.20
CA TYR A 121 15.98 20.94 -13.33
C TYR A 121 16.01 20.12 -14.62
N ASP A 122 14.99 20.26 -15.45
CA ASP A 122 14.96 19.70 -16.79
C ASP A 122 15.76 20.61 -17.73
N LYS A 123 16.89 20.09 -18.21
CA LYS A 123 17.82 20.80 -19.10
C LYS A 123 17.23 21.07 -20.48
N TYR A 124 16.25 20.28 -20.94
CA TYR A 124 15.67 20.42 -22.27
C TYR A 124 14.56 21.46 -22.30
N THR A 125 13.73 21.49 -21.26
CA THR A 125 12.64 22.47 -21.15
C THR A 125 13.05 23.74 -20.40
N SER A 126 14.25 23.76 -19.80
CA SER A 126 14.76 24.85 -18.95
C SER A 126 13.80 25.21 -17.82
N ARG A 127 13.15 24.19 -17.24
CA ARG A 127 12.13 24.33 -16.19
C ARG A 127 12.46 23.43 -15.02
N GLN A 128 12.08 23.91 -13.83
CA GLN A 128 12.07 23.09 -12.63
C GLN A 128 10.82 22.20 -12.65
N VAL A 129 11.02 20.91 -12.47
CA VAL A 129 9.98 19.88 -12.46
C VAL A 129 9.95 19.23 -11.09
N SER A 130 8.76 19.16 -10.49
CA SER A 130 8.48 18.47 -9.24
C SER A 130 8.32 16.97 -9.49
N PHE A 131 8.82 16.14 -8.59
CA PHE A 131 8.59 14.70 -8.61
C PHE A 131 8.44 14.14 -7.19
N GLY A 132 7.61 13.10 -7.07
CA GLY A 132 7.46 12.37 -5.82
C GLY A 132 8.74 11.62 -5.47
N VAL A 133 9.14 11.68 -4.21
CA VAL A 133 10.26 10.92 -3.65
C VAL A 133 9.83 10.18 -2.41
N LEU A 134 10.37 8.99 -2.21
CA LEU A 134 10.14 8.25 -0.97
C LEU A 134 10.96 8.88 0.16
N ASP A 135 10.28 9.37 1.19
CA ASP A 135 10.85 9.95 2.40
C ASP A 135 10.21 9.33 3.64
N THR A 136 10.89 8.34 4.23
CA THR A 136 10.40 7.60 5.40
C THR A 136 10.92 8.15 6.73
N ARG A 137 11.60 9.30 6.73
CA ARG A 137 12.23 9.86 7.95
C ARG A 137 11.23 10.18 9.07
N TRP A 138 9.99 10.49 8.70
CA TRP A 138 8.92 10.90 9.61
C TRP A 138 7.84 9.85 9.78
N LEU A 139 8.08 8.63 9.29
CA LEU A 139 7.10 7.56 9.32
C LEU A 139 6.99 6.95 10.74
N ASP A 140 5.90 7.26 11.43
CA ASP A 140 5.52 6.61 12.69
C ASP A 140 4.61 5.40 12.42
N ALA A 141 5.20 4.32 11.90
CA ALA A 141 4.46 3.10 11.57
C ALA A 141 3.77 2.47 12.81
N GLU A 142 4.41 2.56 13.98
CA GLU A 142 3.89 2.02 15.24
C GLU A 142 2.67 2.82 15.72
N GLY A 143 2.72 4.15 15.65
CA GLY A 143 1.60 5.02 15.99
C GLY A 143 0.40 4.82 15.06
N ILE A 144 0.64 4.76 13.74
CA ILE A 144 -0.43 4.51 12.75
C ILE A 144 -1.08 3.14 13.00
N LEU A 145 -0.28 2.09 13.18
CA LEU A 145 -0.80 0.75 13.44
C LEU A 145 -1.61 0.69 14.75
N THR A 146 -1.11 1.34 15.80
CA THR A 146 -1.80 1.39 17.10
C THR A 146 -3.16 2.09 17.00
N ALA A 147 -3.26 3.15 16.19
CA ALA A 147 -4.52 3.83 15.94
C ALA A 147 -5.53 2.92 15.23
N ILE A 148 -5.11 2.20 14.19
CA ILE A 148 -5.96 1.25 13.45
C ILE A 148 -6.44 0.13 14.38
N GLU A 149 -5.54 -0.49 15.14
CA GLU A 149 -5.93 -1.54 16.09
C GLU A 149 -6.88 -1.03 17.18
N GLN A 150 -6.77 0.24 17.58
CA GLN A 150 -7.67 0.84 18.55
C GLN A 150 -9.07 1.03 17.96
N GLU A 151 -9.17 1.52 16.73
CA GLU A 151 -10.45 1.63 16.02
C GLU A 151 -11.12 0.26 15.88
N HIS A 152 -10.35 -0.78 15.53
CA HIS A 152 -10.83 -2.16 15.46
C HIS A 152 -11.44 -2.61 16.79
N ARG A 153 -10.70 -2.47 17.89
CA ARG A 153 -11.18 -2.85 19.22
C ARG A 153 -12.45 -2.12 19.63
N GLN A 154 -12.64 -0.89 19.16
CA GLN A 154 -13.87 -0.13 19.41
C GLN A 154 -15.05 -0.67 18.59
N ALA A 155 -14.81 -1.02 17.32
CA ALA A 155 -15.82 -1.60 16.44
C ALA A 155 -16.19 -3.04 16.85
N HIS A 156 -15.22 -3.82 17.35
CA HIS A 156 -15.33 -5.24 17.65
C HIS A 156 -15.04 -5.53 19.14
N HIS A 157 -15.68 -4.78 20.04
CA HIS A 157 -15.45 -4.89 21.49
C HIS A 157 -15.77 -6.28 22.08
N ASP A 158 -16.62 -7.06 21.40
CA ASP A 158 -17.03 -8.41 21.80
C ASP A 158 -16.26 -9.52 21.06
N GLU A 159 -15.21 -9.20 20.30
CA GLU A 159 -14.45 -10.18 19.53
C GLU A 159 -13.77 -11.21 20.46
N SER A 160 -14.01 -12.48 20.17
CA SER A 160 -13.43 -13.60 20.91
C SER A 160 -11.94 -13.81 20.56
N VAL A 161 -11.21 -14.41 21.49
CA VAL A 161 -9.79 -14.80 21.26
C VAL A 161 -9.62 -15.70 20.04
N GLU A 162 -10.63 -16.51 19.72
CA GLU A 162 -10.60 -17.42 18.57
C GLU A 162 -10.77 -16.68 17.24
N GLU A 163 -11.60 -15.62 17.19
CA GLU A 163 -11.73 -14.75 16.02
C GLU A 163 -10.42 -13.99 15.74
N VAL A 164 -9.79 -13.45 16.78
CA VAL A 164 -8.45 -12.84 16.67
C VAL A 164 -7.41 -13.83 16.14
N ARG A 165 -7.46 -15.09 16.59
CA ARG A 165 -6.54 -16.15 16.12
C ARG A 165 -6.76 -16.54 14.67
N LYS A 166 -8.02 -16.55 14.21
CA LYS A 166 -8.36 -16.82 12.80
C LYS A 166 -7.81 -15.73 11.89
N ARG A 167 -7.99 -14.45 12.25
CA ARG A 167 -7.41 -13.32 11.51
C ARG A 167 -5.89 -13.41 11.44
N ALA A 168 -5.26 -13.75 12.56
CA ALA A 168 -3.80 -13.95 12.67
C ALA A 168 -3.21 -14.97 11.69
N HIS A 169 -4.01 -15.93 11.21
CA HIS A 169 -3.48 -17.09 10.49
C HIS A 169 -3.44 -16.93 8.99
N THR A 170 -4.28 -16.10 8.36
CA THR A 170 -4.24 -15.73 6.92
C THR A 170 -5.57 -15.13 6.45
N TRP A 171 -5.56 -14.32 5.39
CA TRP A 171 -6.78 -13.93 4.63
C TRP A 171 -7.44 -15.11 3.86
N ILE A 172 -7.13 -16.34 4.28
CA ILE A 172 -7.50 -17.65 3.74
C ILE A 172 -8.75 -18.11 4.49
N GLY A 173 -9.91 -17.55 4.17
CA GLY A 173 -11.15 -18.09 4.75
C GLY A 173 -12.35 -17.17 4.67
N ASP A 174 -12.14 -15.86 4.69
CA ASP A 174 -13.27 -14.95 4.64
C ASP A 174 -13.87 -14.91 3.23
N SER A 175 -15.20 -14.85 3.15
CA SER A 175 -15.89 -14.58 1.90
C SER A 175 -15.55 -13.14 1.49
N TRP A 176 -14.70 -12.98 0.48
CA TRP A 176 -14.56 -11.68 -0.15
C TRP A 176 -15.67 -11.55 -1.19
N TRP A 177 -16.33 -10.38 -1.20
CA TRP A 177 -17.36 -9.89 -2.14
C TRP A 177 -18.62 -10.76 -2.31
#